data_AF-A0A9W9A382-F1
#
_entry.id   AF-A0A9W9A382-F1
#
_cell.length_a   1.000
_cell.length_b   1.000
_cell.length_c   1.000
_cell.angle_alpha   90.00
_cell.angle_beta   90.00
_cell.angle_gamma   90.00
#
_symmetry.space_group_name_H-M   'P 1'
#
loop_
_entity.id
_entity.type
_entity.pdbx_description
1 polymer ?
#
loop_
_entity_poly.entity_id
_entity_poly.type
_entity_poly.pdbx_seq_one_letter_code
_entity_poly.pdbx_strand_id
1 'polypeptide(L)'
;QKFQRRLCIGSIMLDFCKSSGDEDGIFFWSYILCSLDVLTQTGMSDEETTCDRKINGSIRVIPARTSHHPTFRILFRYVDDIPSLYPDLFNKRGRKPMIRVTASI
;
A
#
# COMPACT_ATOMS: atom_id res chain seq x y z
N GLN A 1 14.09 -5.35 -9.27
CA GLN A 1 13.50 -4.49 -10.32
C GLN A 1 12.84 -3.22 -9.75
N LYS A 2 12.02 -3.33 -8.69
CA LYS A 2 11.28 -2.21 -8.06
C LYS A 2 12.15 -1.02 -7.60
N PHE A 3 13.30 -1.29 -6.98
CA PHE A 3 14.26 -0.26 -6.57
C PHE A 3 14.75 0.59 -7.75
N GLN A 4 15.26 -0.07 -8.80
CA GLN A 4 15.72 0.59 -10.03
C GLN A 4 14.60 1.40 -10.72
N ARG A 5 13.37 0.87 -10.72
CA ARG A 5 12.21 1.58 -11.27
C ARG A 5 11.89 2.86 -10.49
N ARG A 6 11.95 2.80 -9.15
CA ARG A 6 11.69 3.95 -8.27
C ARG A 6 12.79 5.01 -8.38
N LEU A 7 14.05 4.60 -8.49
CA LEU A 7 15.16 5.52 -8.79
C LEU A 7 14.95 6.23 -10.13
N CYS A 8 14.61 5.48 -11.18
CA CYS A 8 14.34 6.04 -12.49
C CYS A 8 13.19 7.07 -12.46
N ILE A 9 12.06 6.73 -11.81
CA ILE A 9 10.94 7.67 -11.64
C ILE A 9 11.37 8.91 -10.87
N GLY A 10 12.07 8.75 -9.74
CA GLY A 10 12.53 9.88 -8.93
C GLY A 10 13.45 10.82 -9.70
N SER A 11 14.38 10.28 -10.50
CA SER A 11 15.28 11.06 -11.34
C SER A 11 14.53 11.84 -12.43
N ILE A 12 13.61 11.18 -13.13
CA ILE A 12 12.81 11.83 -14.19
C ILE A 12 11.97 12.96 -13.60
N MET A 13 11.34 12.74 -12.44
CA MET A 13 10.50 13.75 -11.81
C MET A 13 11.32 14.92 -11.27
N LEU A 14 12.52 14.67 -10.75
CA LEU A 14 13.43 15.74 -10.35
C LEU A 14 13.83 16.61 -11.54
N ASP A 15 14.18 16.01 -12.68
CA ASP A 15 14.54 16.74 -13.89
C ASP A 15 13.34 17.52 -14.48
N PHE A 16 12.14 16.95 -14.36
CA PHE A 16 10.90 17.63 -14.72
C PHE A 16 10.65 18.87 -13.85
N CYS A 17 10.77 18.75 -12.52
CA CYS A 17 10.58 19.88 -11.61
C CYS A 17 11.66 20.95 -11.81
N LYS A 18 12.93 20.56 -12.06
CA LYS A 18 14.01 21.50 -12.43
C LYS A 18 13.71 22.27 -13.71
N SER A 19 13.23 21.60 -14.74
CA SER A 19 12.89 22.27 -16.01
C SER A 19 11.64 23.16 -15.91
N SER A 20 10.75 22.87 -14.95
CA SER A 20 9.53 23.64 -14.70
C SER A 20 9.71 24.77 -13.67
N GLY A 21 10.87 24.86 -13.00
CA GLY A 21 11.10 25.83 -11.92
C GLY A 21 10.28 25.56 -10.65
N ASP A 22 9.84 24.32 -10.45
CA ASP A 22 9.03 23.89 -9.31
C ASP A 22 9.94 23.53 -8.12
N GLU A 23 10.29 24.53 -7.31
CA GLU A 23 11.19 24.39 -6.16
C GLU A 23 10.69 23.40 -5.10
N ASP A 24 9.37 23.37 -4.84
CA ASP A 24 8.76 22.44 -3.89
C ASP A 24 8.88 20.99 -4.41
N GLY A 25 8.65 20.79 -5.71
CA GLY A 25 8.86 19.51 -6.38
C GLY A 25 10.33 19.08 -6.37
N ILE A 26 11.27 20.00 -6.60
CA ILE A 26 12.71 19.73 -6.52
C ILE A 26 13.09 19.24 -5.12
N PHE A 27 12.65 19.94 -4.08
CA PHE A 27 12.89 19.56 -2.69
C PHE A 27 12.31 18.18 -2.38
N PHE A 28 11.06 17.94 -2.79
CA PHE A 28 10.39 16.66 -2.56
C PHE A 28 11.10 15.49 -3.26
N TRP A 29 11.37 15.60 -4.56
CA TRP A 29 11.97 14.50 -5.33
C TRP A 29 13.42 14.25 -4.98
N SER A 30 14.18 15.28 -4.59
CA SER A 30 15.52 15.11 -4.04
C SER A 30 15.50 14.37 -2.69
N TYR A 31 14.55 14.69 -1.81
CA TYR A 31 14.35 13.94 -0.56
C TYR A 31 13.98 12.47 -0.81
N ILE A 32 13.11 12.20 -1.78
CA ILE A 32 12.74 10.83 -2.15
C ILE A 32 13.95 10.06 -2.70
N LEU A 33 14.77 10.65 -3.56
CA LEU A 33 15.98 10.00 -4.06
C LEU A 33 16.99 9.70 -2.94
N CYS A 34 17.19 10.63 -2.01
CA CYS A 34 18.02 10.42 -0.82
C CYS A 34 17.47 9.26 0.04
N SER A 35 16.15 9.23 0.26
CA SER A 35 15.49 8.16 1.01
C SER A 35 15.65 6.80 0.34
N LEU A 36 15.57 6.75 -1.00
CA LEU A 36 15.80 5.53 -1.77
C LEU A 36 17.24 5.04 -1.61
N ASP A 37 18.22 5.93 -1.64
CA ASP A 37 19.63 5.59 -1.46
C ASP A 37 19.90 4.98 -0.08
N VAL A 38 19.28 5.52 0.97
CA VAL A 38 19.41 4.99 2.34
C VAL A 38 18.67 3.65 2.51
N LEU A 39 17.45 3.54 1.99
CA LEU A 39 16.61 2.35 2.19
C LEU A 39 17.05 1.16 1.31
N THR A 40 17.73 1.44 0.18
CA THR A 40 18.23 0.45 -0.78
C THR A 40 17.16 -0.55 -1.21
N GLN A 41 17.58 -1.73 -1.68
CA GLN A 41 16.67 -2.80 -2.08
C GLN A 41 16.00 -3.48 -0.88
N THR A 42 16.61 -3.49 0.30
CA THR A 42 16.10 -4.18 1.49
C THR A 42 14.97 -3.42 2.20
N GLY A 43 14.93 -2.10 2.09
CA GLY A 43 13.81 -1.27 2.57
C GLY A 43 12.58 -1.29 1.66
N MET A 44 12.62 -2.03 0.55
CA MET A 44 11.50 -2.19 -0.36
C MET A 44 10.61 -3.36 0.08
N SER A 45 9.36 -3.08 0.47
CA SER A 45 8.38 -4.14 0.73
C SER A 45 8.21 -5.06 -0.49
N ASP A 46 8.27 -6.37 -0.25
CA ASP A 46 8.11 -7.48 -1.21
C ASP A 46 6.70 -7.60 -1.83
N GLU A 47 5.76 -6.74 -1.44
CA GLU A 47 4.35 -6.78 -1.86
C GLU A 47 4.13 -6.24 -3.30
N GLU A 48 4.96 -6.63 -4.26
CA GLU A 48 4.58 -6.66 -5.68
C GLU A 48 4.52 -8.11 -6.15
N THR A 49 3.66 -8.92 -5.53
CA THR A 49 3.20 -10.15 -6.17
C THR A 49 2.40 -9.73 -7.38
N THR A 50 3.01 -9.87 -8.55
CA THR A 50 2.36 -9.76 -9.85
C THR A 50 1.04 -10.52 -9.78
N CYS A 51 -0.04 -9.79 -10.05
CA CYS A 51 -1.37 -10.35 -10.25
C CYS A 51 -1.33 -11.19 -11.54
N ASP A 52 -0.72 -12.35 -11.51
CA ASP A 52 -0.88 -13.34 -12.56
C ASP A 52 -2.32 -13.79 -12.53
N ARG A 53 -3.05 -13.34 -13.56
CA ARG A 53 -4.38 -13.79 -13.94
C ARG A 53 -4.44 -15.31 -13.84
N LYS A 54 -5.10 -15.83 -12.82
CA LYS A 54 -5.97 -17.00 -13.01
C LYS A 54 -7.31 -16.80 -12.31
N ILE A 55 -8.31 -16.84 -13.18
CA ILE A 55 -9.73 -16.92 -12.96
C ILE A 55 -9.99 -18.11 -12.02
N ASN A 56 -10.41 -17.82 -10.79
CA ASN A 56 -11.34 -18.58 -9.93
C ASN A 56 -11.08 -18.19 -8.47
N GLY A 57 -11.94 -17.32 -7.91
CA GLY A 57 -12.05 -17.01 -6.49
C GLY A 57 -10.72 -16.74 -5.77
N SER A 58 -10.28 -15.48 -5.74
CA SER A 58 -9.09 -15.06 -5.00
C SER A 58 -9.27 -15.32 -3.51
N ILE A 59 -8.82 -16.47 -3.03
CA ILE A 59 -8.65 -16.74 -1.61
C ILE A 59 -7.28 -16.18 -1.23
N ARG A 60 -7.27 -15.07 -0.50
CA ARG A 60 -6.02 -14.58 0.11
C ARG A 60 -5.81 -15.37 1.39
N VAL A 61 -4.81 -16.24 1.38
CA VAL A 61 -4.32 -16.91 2.58
C VAL A 61 -3.56 -15.87 3.38
N ILE A 62 -4.11 -15.48 4.53
CA ILE A 62 -3.45 -14.56 5.45
C ILE A 62 -2.71 -15.44 6.45
N PRO A 63 -1.37 -15.35 6.57
CA PRO A 63 -0.67 -16.02 7.66
C PRO A 63 -1.31 -15.53 8.95
N ALA A 64 -1.71 -16.45 9.81
CA ALA A 64 -2.36 -16.13 11.07
C ALA A 64 -1.40 -15.27 11.90
N ARG A 65 -1.46 -13.95 11.73
CA ARG A 65 -0.80 -13.01 12.62
C ARG A 65 -1.62 -13.09 13.88
N THR A 66 -1.14 -13.92 14.77
CA THR A 66 -1.75 -14.25 16.04
C THR A 66 -2.03 -12.94 16.79
N SER A 67 -3.32 -12.73 17.03
CA SER A 67 -3.90 -11.82 18.00
C SER A 67 -3.43 -10.36 17.93
N HIS A 68 -4.25 -9.51 17.32
CA HIS A 68 -4.35 -8.13 17.78
C HIS A 68 -4.49 -8.12 19.31
N HIS A 69 -3.70 -7.30 20.00
CA HIS A 69 -3.78 -7.19 21.46
C HIS A 69 -5.24 -6.90 21.86
N PRO A 70 -5.80 -7.62 22.86
CA PRO A 70 -7.23 -7.60 23.15
C PRO A 70 -7.79 -6.20 23.43
N THR A 71 -6.97 -5.29 23.95
CA THR A 71 -7.32 -3.87 24.16
C THR A 71 -7.78 -3.16 22.90
N PHE A 72 -7.27 -3.54 21.72
CA PHE A 72 -7.65 -2.91 20.46
C PHE A 72 -8.94 -3.48 19.86
N ARG A 73 -9.57 -4.52 20.44
CA ARG A 73 -10.82 -5.08 19.89
C ARG A 73 -11.94 -4.04 19.82
N ILE A 74 -12.01 -3.14 20.80
CA ILE A 74 -13.01 -2.06 20.82
C ILE A 74 -12.76 -1.08 19.67
N LEU A 75 -11.50 -0.71 19.46
CA LEU A 75 -11.11 0.19 18.38
C LEU A 75 -11.40 -0.43 17.00
N PHE A 76 -11.02 -1.70 16.80
CA PHE A 76 -11.28 -2.37 15.53
C PHE A 76 -12.77 -2.53 15.25
N ARG A 77 -13.56 -2.89 16.27
CA ARG A 77 -15.01 -2.94 16.15
C ARG A 77 -15.61 -1.59 15.75
N TYR A 78 -15.16 -0.50 16.38
CA TYR A 78 -15.60 0.84 16.03
C TYR A 78 -15.29 1.17 14.57
N VAL A 79 -14.08 0.86 14.10
CA VAL A 79 -13.67 1.06 12.70
C VAL A 79 -14.51 0.21 11.74
N ASP A 80 -14.79 -1.04 12.09
CA ASP A 80 -15.59 -1.97 11.28
C ASP A 80 -17.06 -1.52 11.18
N ASP A 81 -17.59 -0.84 12.21
CA ASP A 81 -18.97 -0.36 12.26
C ASP A 81 -19.17 0.97 11.48
N ILE A 82 -18.13 1.80 11.32
CA ILE A 82 -18.20 3.12 10.64
C ILE A 82 -18.87 3.07 9.25
N PRO A 83 -18.57 2.12 8.35
CA PRO A 83 -19.19 2.05 7.03
C PRO A 83 -20.72 1.88 7.07
N SER A 84 -21.25 1.27 8.13
CA SER A 84 -22.69 1.10 8.30
C SER A 84 -23.39 2.38 8.78
N LEU A 85 -22.68 3.22 9.53
CA LEU A 85 -23.19 4.46 10.12
C LEU A 85 -23.25 5.62 9.11
N TYR A 86 -22.40 5.59 8.08
CA TYR A 86 -22.30 6.67 7.08
C TYR A 86 -22.47 6.15 5.65
N PRO A 87 -23.68 5.69 5.27
CA PRO A 87 -23.93 5.08 3.96
C PRO A 87 -23.68 6.04 2.78
N ASP A 88 -23.77 7.35 3.00
CA ASP A 88 -23.50 8.38 2.00
C ASP A 88 -22.01 8.51 1.67
N LEU A 89 -21.13 8.20 2.62
CA LEU A 89 -19.67 8.18 2.44
C LEU A 89 -19.18 6.80 1.98
N PHE A 90 -19.80 5.73 2.49
CA PHE A 90 -19.38 4.35 2.23
C PHE A 90 -20.37 3.65 1.30
N ASN A 91 -20.14 3.81 0.00
CA ASN A 91 -20.99 3.21 -1.02
C ASN A 91 -20.81 1.67 -1.04
N LYS A 92 -21.86 0.92 -0.67
CA LYS A 92 -21.86 -0.56 -0.60
C LYS A 92 -21.67 -1.26 -1.96
N ARG A 93 -21.66 -0.50 -3.05
CA ARG A 93 -21.43 -0.98 -4.43
C ARG A 93 -19.94 -1.15 -4.78
N GLY A 94 -19.07 -1.20 -3.78
CA GLY A 94 -17.64 -1.44 -3.94
C GLY A 94 -17.31 -2.83 -4.49
N ARG A 95 -16.03 -3.05 -4.76
CA ARG A 95 -15.46 -4.33 -5.23
C ARG A 95 -15.93 -5.48 -4.34
N LYS A 96 -16.41 -6.58 -4.95
CA LYS A 96 -16.85 -7.78 -4.21
C LYS A 96 -15.80 -8.18 -3.17
N PRO A 97 -16.21 -8.43 -1.91
CA PRO A 97 -15.27 -8.76 -0.85
C PRO A 97 -14.50 -10.01 -1.23
N MET A 98 -13.18 -9.92 -1.11
CA MET A 98 -12.27 -11.04 -1.31
C MET A 98 -12.38 -11.97 -0.10
N ILE A 99 -12.68 -13.24 -0.34
CA ILE A 99 -12.74 -14.25 0.71
C ILE A 99 -11.33 -14.44 1.28
N ARG A 100 -11.19 -14.28 2.59
CA ARG A 100 -9.94 -14.48 3.34
C ARG A 100 -10.07 -15.80 4.09
N VAL A 101 -9.14 -16.71 3.89
CA VAL A 101 -9.08 -17.99 4.63
C VAL A 101 -7.82 -17.96 5.49
N THR A 102 -7.99 -18.18 6.79
CA THR A 102 -6.88 -18.42 7.72
C THR A 102 -6.34 -19.82 7.48
N ALA A 103 -5.06 -19.92 7.11
CA ALA A 103 -4.39 -21.21 7.15
C ALA A 103 -4.11 -21.56 8.62
N SER A 104 -4.70 -22.65 9.09
CA SER A 104 -4.24 -23.32 10.30
C SER A 104 -2.90 -23.98 9.98
N ILE A 105 -1.86 -23.61 10.73
CA ILE A 105 -0.59 -24.36 10.80
C ILE A 105 -0.74 -25.34 11.96
#